data_AF-A7LCW7-F1
#
_entry.id   AF-A7LCW7-F1
#
_cell.length_a   1.000
_cell.length_b   1.000
_cell.length_c   1.000
_cell.angle_alpha   90.00
_cell.angle_beta   90.00
_cell.angle_gamma   90.00
#
_symmetry.space_group_name_H-M   'P 1'
#
loop_
_entity.id
_entity.type
_entity.pdbx_description
1 polymer ?
#
loop_
_entity_poly.entity_id
_entity_poly.type
_entity_poly.pdbx_seq_one_letter_code
_entity_poly.pdbx_strand_id
1 'polypeptide(L)'
;VWAKGGEGGIAVANEVIRLCEEGANSFQFSYEDYMSIVDKINPVATKMYGADGVDYTPEADAEIAKLTKLGFDKVPCMAKTQY
;
A
#
# COMPACT_ATOMS: atom_id res chain seq x y z
N VAL A 1 -13.06 5.99 -22.70
CA VAL A 1 -14.48 5.56 -22.52
C VAL A 1 -15.50 6.69 -22.46
N TRP A 2 -15.26 7.81 -21.79
CA TRP A 2 -16.28 8.86 -21.55
C TRP A 2 -17.07 9.33 -22.80
N ALA A 3 -16.41 9.70 -23.91
CA ALA A 3 -17.09 10.22 -25.10
C ALA A 3 -17.62 9.15 -26.09
N LYS A 4 -17.14 7.90 -26.01
CA LYS A 4 -17.41 6.84 -27.00
C LYS A 4 -17.83 5.50 -26.38
N GLY A 5 -18.23 5.51 -25.11
CA GLY A 5 -18.52 4.28 -24.36
C GLY A 5 -17.36 3.27 -24.44
N GLY A 6 -17.71 2.00 -24.65
CA GLY A 6 -16.74 0.90 -24.74
C GLY A 6 -15.77 1.01 -25.92
N GLU A 7 -16.20 1.57 -27.05
CA GLU A 7 -15.34 1.74 -28.23
C GLU A 7 -14.09 2.56 -27.89
N GLY A 8 -14.26 3.64 -27.13
CA GLY A 8 -13.16 4.47 -26.64
C GLY A 8 -12.32 3.85 -25.51
N GLY A 9 -12.49 2.56 -25.21
CA GLY A 9 -11.69 1.79 -24.25
C GLY A 9 -10.93 0.61 -24.86
N ILE A 10 -11.18 0.26 -26.13
CA ILE A 10 -10.62 -0.93 -26.78
C ILE A 10 -9.08 -0.95 -26.72
N ALA A 11 -8.43 0.20 -26.93
CA ALA A 11 -6.97 0.30 -26.88
C ALA A 11 -6.41 -0.06 -25.49
N VAL A 12 -7.03 0.44 -24.42
CA VAL A 12 -6.63 0.10 -23.04
C VAL A 12 -6.96 -1.37 -22.73
N ALA A 13 -8.10 -1.87 -23.21
CA ALA A 13 -8.51 -3.26 -22.99
C ALA A 13 -7.52 -4.25 -23.62
N ASN A 14 -7.12 -4.03 -24.88
CA ASN A 14 -6.12 -4.88 -25.55
C ASN A 14 -4.77 -4.84 -24.84
N GLU A 15 -4.34 -3.69 -24.33
CA GLU A 15 -3.08 -3.59 -23.58
C GLU A 15 -3.16 -4.32 -22.23
N VAL A 16 -4.29 -4.25 -21.53
CA VAL A 16 -4.52 -5.02 -20.30
C VAL A 16 -4.47 -6.53 -20.59
N ILE A 17 -5.11 -7.00 -21.66
CA ILE A 17 -5.07 -8.42 -22.07
C ILE A 17 -3.62 -8.83 -22.33
N ARG A 18 -2.86 -8.04 -23.11
CA ARG A 18 -1.46 -8.31 -23.40
C ARG A 18 -0.61 -8.41 -22.12
N LEU A 19 -0.81 -7.51 -21.15
CA LEU A 19 -0.11 -7.55 -19.86
C LEU A 19 -0.51 -8.77 -19.02
N CYS A 20 -1.76 -9.23 -19.10
CA CYS A 20 -2.21 -10.45 -18.43
C CYS A 20 -1.64 -11.74 -19.05
N GLU A 21 -1.49 -11.78 -20.38
CA GLU A 21 -1.04 -12.97 -21.12
C GLU A 21 0.49 -13.09 -21.17
N GLU A 22 1.20 -11.98 -21.35
CA GLU A 22 2.65 -11.96 -21.63
C GLU A 22 3.48 -11.32 -20.51
N GLY A 23 2.84 -10.62 -19.57
CA GLY A 23 3.54 -9.88 -18.52
C GLY A 23 4.23 -10.79 -17.50
N ALA A 24 5.47 -10.47 -17.16
CA ALA A 24 6.13 -11.07 -16.00
C ALA A 24 5.50 -10.52 -14.71
N ASN A 25 4.99 -11.41 -13.86
CA ASN A 25 4.43 -11.05 -12.57
C ASN A 25 5.39 -11.46 -11.44
N SER A 26 5.90 -10.45 -10.74
CA SER A 26 6.73 -10.61 -9.53
C SER A 26 6.09 -9.87 -8.35
N PHE A 27 4.78 -10.04 -8.17
CA PHE A 27 4.04 -9.41 -7.08
C PHE A 27 4.65 -9.74 -5.72
N GLN A 28 4.84 -8.69 -4.91
CA GLN A 28 5.30 -8.77 -3.53
C GLN A 28 4.56 -7.73 -2.69
N PHE A 29 4.31 -8.05 -1.43
CA PHE A 29 3.79 -7.08 -0.47
C PHE A 29 4.88 -6.06 -0.10
N SER A 30 4.47 -4.87 0.34
CA SER A 30 5.41 -3.83 0.79
C SER A 30 6.14 -4.20 2.09
N TYR A 31 5.51 -5.05 2.90
CA TYR A 31 5.98 -5.58 4.19
C TYR A 31 5.42 -6.99 4.44
N GLU A 32 5.95 -7.68 5.44
CA GLU A 32 5.50 -9.00 5.89
C GLU A 32 4.61 -8.92 7.14
N ASP A 33 3.70 -9.88 7.32
CA ASP A 33 2.69 -9.85 8.40
C ASP A 33 3.26 -9.97 9.82
N TYR A 34 4.45 -10.55 9.97
CA TYR A 34 5.10 -10.74 11.27
C TYR A 34 5.89 -9.51 11.74
N MET A 35 6.02 -8.47 10.91
CA MET A 35 6.73 -7.25 11.25
C MET A 35 5.99 -6.45 12.33
N SER A 36 6.71 -5.65 13.11
CA SER A 36 6.10 -4.74 14.08
C SER A 36 5.26 -3.67 13.37
N ILE A 37 4.36 -2.99 14.10
CA ILE A 37 3.57 -1.88 13.53
C ILE A 37 4.50 -0.80 12.92
N VAL A 38 5.58 -0.44 13.62
CA VAL A 38 6.56 0.56 13.18
C VAL A 38 7.27 0.10 11.90
N ASP A 39 7.68 -1.17 11.86
CA ASP A 39 8.39 -1.74 10.72
C ASP A 39 7.49 -1.93 9.50
N LYS A 40 6.16 -2.01 9.68
CA LYS A 40 5.18 -2.04 8.58
C LYS A 40 4.89 -0.66 8.02
N ILE A 41 4.80 0.35 8.88
CA ILE A 41 4.51 1.74 8.47
C ILE A 41 5.66 2.31 7.63
N ASN A 42 6.92 2.06 8.02
CA ASN A 42 8.08 2.61 7.33
C ASN A 42 8.21 2.25 5.83
N PRO A 43 8.09 0.98 5.38
CA PRO A 43 8.15 0.65 3.97
C PRO A 43 6.97 1.20 3.17
N VAL A 44 5.80 1.41 3.79
CA VAL A 44 4.69 2.11 3.12
C VAL A 44 5.07 3.57 2.87
N ALA A 45 5.61 4.26 3.89
CA ALA A 45 6.04 5.65 3.75
C ALA A 45 7.20 5.82 2.75
N THR A 46 8.23 4.98 2.85
CA THR A 46 9.46 5.13 2.06
C THR A 46 9.33 4.60 0.63
N LYS A 47 8.73 3.42 0.43
CA LYS A 47 8.64 2.79 -0.90
C LYS A 47 7.44 3.29 -1.73
N MET A 48 6.31 3.60 -1.08
CA MET A 48 5.08 3.98 -1.80
C MET A 48 4.88 5.48 -1.83
N TYR A 49 5.21 6.20 -0.76
CA TYR A 49 5.02 7.66 -0.69
C TYR A 49 6.31 8.45 -0.96
N GLY A 50 7.47 7.79 -0.98
CA GLY A 50 8.77 8.44 -1.23
C GLY A 50 9.27 9.30 -0.07
N ALA A 51 8.84 9.02 1.16
CA ALA A 51 9.32 9.71 2.36
C ALA A 51 10.73 9.23 2.75
N ASP A 52 11.47 10.04 3.49
CA ASP A 52 12.76 9.64 4.09
C ASP A 52 12.58 8.67 5.27
N GLY A 53 11.44 8.76 5.97
CA GLY A 53 11.14 7.97 7.16
C GLY A 53 9.80 8.35 7.79
N VAL A 54 9.61 7.95 9.05
CA VAL A 54 8.39 8.19 9.81
C VAL A 54 8.74 8.60 11.23
N ASP A 55 8.16 9.73 11.67
CA ASP A 55 8.24 10.20 13.04
C ASP A 55 6.97 9.82 13.81
N TYR A 56 7.15 9.47 15.09
CA TYR A 56 6.06 9.10 15.98
C TYR A 56 5.97 10.08 17.14
N THR A 57 4.75 10.54 17.41
CA THR A 57 4.45 11.32 18.62
C THR A 57 4.43 10.38 19.84
N PRO A 58 4.67 10.87 21.07
CA PRO A 58 4.62 10.05 22.29
C PRO A 58 3.29 9.29 22.46
N GLU A 59 2.17 9.89 22.07
CA GLU A 59 0.84 9.27 22.11
C GLU A 59 0.72 8.10 21.13
N ALA A 60 1.38 8.20 19.97
CA ALA A 60 1.40 7.16 18.95
C ALA A 60 2.23 5.97 19.43
N ASP A 61 3.40 6.21 20.01
CA ASP A 61 4.23 5.15 20.60
C ASP A 61 3.49 4.39 21.70
N ALA A 62 2.78 5.12 22.57
CA ALA A 62 1.98 4.50 23.62
C ALA A 62 0.86 3.62 23.07
N GLU A 63 0.15 4.07 22.04
CA GLU A 63 -0.92 3.29 21.42
C GLU A 63 -0.38 2.10 20.61
N ILE A 64 0.76 2.25 19.91
CA ILE A 64 1.45 1.15 19.23
C ILE A 64 1.80 0.05 20.23
N ALA A 65 2.38 0.40 21.38
CA ALA A 65 2.73 -0.56 22.42
C ALA A 65 1.48 -1.28 22.96
N LYS A 66 0.40 -0.53 23.19
CA LYS A 66 -0.88 -1.08 23.65
C LYS A 66 -1.51 -2.03 22.63
N LEU A 67 -1.58 -1.64 21.36
CA LEU A 67 -2.13 -2.47 20.28
C LEU A 67 -1.31 -3.74 20.08
N THR A 68 0.01 -3.65 20.18
CA THR A 68 0.90 -4.82 20.14
C THR A 68 0.61 -5.78 21.28
N LYS A 69 0.45 -5.27 22.51
CA LYS A 69 0.09 -6.09 23.67
C LYS A 69 -1.28 -6.76 23.54
N LEU A 70 -2.21 -6.12 22.85
CA LEU A 70 -3.55 -6.65 22.58
C LEU A 70 -3.60 -7.62 21.38
N GLY A 71 -2.48 -7.79 20.64
CA GLY A 71 -2.40 -8.67 19.47
C GLY A 71 -2.99 -8.07 18.18
N PHE A 72 -3.12 -6.75 18.10
CA PHE A 72 -3.62 -6.02 16.92
C PHE A 72 -2.52 -5.47 16.01
N ASP A 73 -1.28 -5.93 16.17
CA ASP A 73 -0.10 -5.52 15.40
C ASP A 73 -0.09 -5.99 13.94
N LYS A 74 -1.06 -6.81 13.54
CA LYS A 74 -1.17 -7.40 12.20
C LYS A 74 -1.98 -6.59 11.19
N VAL A 75 -2.66 -5.53 11.60
CA VAL A 75 -3.68 -4.85 10.76
C VAL A 75 -3.45 -3.33 10.58
N PRO A 76 -2.25 -2.86 10.16
CA PRO A 76 -2.03 -1.43 9.99
C PRO A 76 -2.80 -0.85 8.78
N CYS A 77 -3.30 0.38 8.92
CA CYS A 77 -3.93 1.16 7.85
C CYS A 77 -3.42 2.61 7.90
N MET A 78 -3.11 3.20 6.74
CA MET A 78 -2.57 4.56 6.63
C MET A 78 -3.69 5.56 6.34
N ALA A 79 -3.94 6.49 7.27
CA ALA A 79 -4.82 7.64 7.04
C ALA A 79 -3.97 8.87 6.67
N LYS A 80 -4.09 9.36 5.43
CA LYS A 80 -3.38 10.55 4.94
C LYS A 80 -4.21 11.31 3.89
N THR A 81 -3.78 12.51 3.53
CA THR A 81 -4.29 13.24 2.36
C THR A 81 -4.07 12.46 1.05
N GLN A 82 -5.04 12.49 0.13
CA GLN A 82 -4.93 11.95 -1.22
C GLN A 82 -4.26 12.90 -2.22
N TYR A 83 -4.20 14.19 -1.87
CA TYR A 83 -3.48 15.25 -2.59
C TYR A 83 -2.12 15.47 -1.95
#